data_AF-A0A1F3ISM7-F1
#
_entry.id   AF-A0A1F3ISM7-F1
#
_cell.length_a   1.000
_cell.length_b   1.000
_cell.length_c   1.000
_cell.angle_alpha   90.00
_cell.angle_beta   90.00
_cell.angle_gamma   90.00
#
_symmetry.space_group_name_H-M   'P 1'
#
loop_
_entity.id
_entity.type
_entity.pdbx_description
1 polymer ?
#
loop_
_entity_poly.entity_id
_entity_poly.type
_entity_poly.pdbx_seq_one_letter_code
_entity_poly.pdbx_strand_id
1 'polypeptide(L)'
;MSDLLQDYKEYYRVRAERFAGNPNYKNSYEAEKNLSEAMQGCNELEEFRGRLGNLNQLCAVALTKDKNIMEKAICQELIEPIRGAIPERILEKADQFTEVFNLINMVNEENTRGMREISLDEANRVFHYCWMLLDRIEAYSEAVVPSSYQTDMKKSAQYFADRIKELIRETEQQMQMLDPAWKHNPDVVKEFRHRRLLPYKDEQIDEQILKYKTIANI
;
A
#
# COMPACT_ATOMS: atom_id res chain seq x y z
N MET A 1 -14.66 -30.59 -38.59
CA MET A 1 -15.47 -29.64 -37.82
C MET A 1 -15.33 -30.06 -36.37
N SER A 2 -14.67 -29.26 -35.53
CA SER A 2 -14.63 -29.57 -34.11
C SER A 2 -16.07 -29.53 -33.57
N ASP A 3 -16.38 -30.47 -32.70
CA ASP A 3 -17.62 -30.45 -31.93
C ASP A 3 -17.49 -29.30 -30.93
N LEU A 4 -18.32 -28.26 -31.10
CA LEU A 4 -18.28 -27.05 -30.30
C LEU A 4 -18.36 -27.36 -28.78
N LEU A 5 -19.08 -28.42 -28.40
CA LEU A 5 -19.12 -28.88 -27.00
C LEU A 5 -17.75 -29.33 -26.50
N GLN A 6 -16.98 -30.07 -27.32
CA GLN A 6 -15.63 -30.50 -26.96
C GLN A 6 -14.68 -29.30 -26.84
N ASP A 7 -14.81 -28.30 -27.72
CA ASP A 7 -14.01 -27.08 -27.62
C ASP A 7 -14.27 -26.32 -26.31
N TYR A 8 -15.54 -26.24 -25.87
CA TYR A 8 -15.87 -25.64 -24.58
C TYR A 8 -15.39 -26.48 -23.39
N LYS A 9 -15.54 -27.81 -23.44
CA LYS A 9 -14.99 -28.71 -22.41
C LYS A 9 -13.49 -28.52 -22.27
N GLU A 10 -12.77 -28.46 -23.37
CA GLU A 10 -11.33 -28.23 -23.37
C GLU A 10 -10.98 -26.84 -22.82
N TYR A 11 -11.69 -25.80 -23.24
CA TYR A 11 -11.49 -24.44 -22.73
C TYR A 11 -11.60 -24.37 -21.20
N TYR A 12 -12.66 -24.93 -20.62
CA TYR A 12 -12.84 -24.88 -19.16
C TYR A 12 -11.84 -25.79 -18.42
N ARG A 13 -11.44 -26.93 -19.00
CA ARG A 13 -10.37 -27.77 -18.46
C ARG A 13 -9.06 -27.00 -18.35
N VAL A 14 -8.62 -26.37 -19.43
CA VAL A 14 -7.38 -25.57 -19.48
C VAL A 14 -7.45 -24.39 -18.50
N ARG A 15 -8.62 -23.77 -18.36
CA ARG A 15 -8.83 -22.67 -17.42
C ARG A 15 -8.60 -23.09 -15.96
N ALA A 16 -9.05 -24.28 -15.57
CA ALA A 16 -8.75 -24.84 -14.24
C ALA A 16 -7.26 -25.23 -14.11
N GLU A 17 -6.69 -25.86 -15.14
CA GLU A 17 -5.29 -26.30 -15.14
C GLU A 17 -4.28 -25.15 -15.01
N ARG A 18 -4.64 -23.95 -15.46
CA ARG A 18 -3.84 -22.73 -15.23
C ARG A 18 -3.41 -22.55 -13.78
N PHE A 19 -4.23 -22.97 -12.82
CA PHE A 19 -3.95 -22.84 -11.39
C PHE A 19 -3.48 -24.13 -10.73
N ALA A 20 -3.46 -25.26 -11.46
CA ALA A 20 -3.12 -26.56 -10.91
C ALA A 20 -1.68 -26.59 -10.38
N GLY A 21 -1.51 -27.14 -9.17
CA GLY A 21 -0.20 -27.29 -8.53
C GLY A 21 0.43 -25.99 -8.02
N ASN A 22 -0.25 -24.83 -8.16
CA ASN A 22 0.27 -23.57 -7.65
C ASN A 22 -0.27 -23.29 -6.23
N PRO A 23 0.58 -23.31 -5.18
CA PRO A 23 0.13 -23.12 -3.80
C PRO A 23 -0.47 -21.73 -3.55
N ASN A 24 -0.10 -20.73 -4.36
CA ASN A 24 -0.60 -19.36 -4.23
C ASN A 24 -2.02 -19.16 -4.80
N TYR A 25 -2.53 -20.13 -5.57
CA TYR A 25 -3.83 -20.04 -6.23
C TYR A 25 -4.76 -21.19 -5.87
N LYS A 26 -4.67 -21.69 -4.62
CA LYS A 26 -5.44 -22.84 -4.18
C LYS A 26 -6.95 -22.59 -4.30
N ASN A 27 -7.44 -21.43 -3.87
CA ASN A 27 -8.87 -21.14 -3.92
C ASN A 27 -9.35 -21.06 -5.38
N SER A 28 -8.57 -20.39 -6.24
CA SER A 28 -8.87 -20.24 -7.67
C SER A 28 -8.89 -21.59 -8.37
N TYR A 29 -7.95 -22.48 -8.04
CA TYR A 29 -7.93 -23.84 -8.58
C TYR A 29 -9.20 -24.61 -8.20
N GLU A 30 -9.60 -24.60 -6.93
CA GLU A 30 -10.81 -25.30 -6.48
C GLU A 30 -12.08 -24.74 -7.15
N ALA A 31 -12.20 -23.41 -7.26
CA ALA A 31 -13.35 -22.78 -7.90
C ALA A 31 -13.42 -23.04 -9.42
N GLU A 32 -12.31 -22.90 -10.13
CA GLU A 32 -12.23 -23.14 -11.57
C GLU A 32 -12.39 -24.62 -11.91
N LYS A 33 -11.92 -25.52 -11.03
CA LYS A 33 -12.17 -26.96 -11.16
C LYS A 33 -13.67 -27.26 -11.09
N ASN A 34 -14.40 -26.70 -10.12
CA ASN A 34 -15.85 -26.88 -10.02
C ASN A 34 -16.59 -26.34 -11.27
N LEU A 35 -16.16 -25.19 -11.80
CA LEU A 35 -16.69 -24.62 -13.04
C LEU A 35 -16.39 -25.52 -14.25
N SER A 36 -15.20 -26.09 -14.32
CA SER A 36 -14.83 -27.06 -15.35
C SER A 36 -15.66 -28.33 -15.26
N GLU A 37 -15.81 -28.91 -14.07
CA GLU A 37 -16.62 -30.11 -13.85
C GLU A 37 -18.08 -29.90 -14.27
N ALA A 38 -18.63 -28.71 -14.05
CA ALA A 38 -19.96 -28.34 -14.53
C ALA A 38 -20.07 -28.40 -16.06
N MET A 39 -19.06 -27.96 -16.81
CA MET A 39 -19.00 -28.08 -18.28
C MET A 39 -18.72 -29.52 -18.73
N GLN A 40 -17.83 -30.25 -18.06
CA GLN A 40 -17.52 -31.64 -18.42
C GLN A 40 -18.75 -32.55 -18.33
N GLY A 41 -19.61 -32.28 -17.36
CA GLY A 41 -20.84 -33.03 -17.14
C GLY A 41 -21.96 -32.79 -18.15
N CYS A 42 -21.82 -31.81 -19.06
CA CYS A 42 -22.82 -31.50 -20.09
C CYS A 42 -22.76 -32.52 -21.24
N ASN A 43 -23.93 -32.98 -21.71
CA ASN A 43 -24.04 -33.75 -22.97
C ASN A 43 -24.35 -32.87 -24.17
N GLU A 44 -24.91 -31.68 -23.93
CA GLU A 44 -25.15 -30.61 -24.90
C GLU A 44 -24.89 -29.24 -24.23
N LEU A 45 -24.63 -28.20 -25.02
CA LEU A 45 -24.19 -26.89 -24.49
C LEU A 45 -25.27 -26.19 -23.65
N GLU A 46 -26.53 -26.41 -23.99
CA GLU A 46 -27.70 -25.83 -23.37
C GLU A 46 -27.81 -26.21 -21.89
N GLU A 47 -27.33 -27.40 -21.50
CA GLU A 47 -27.30 -27.86 -20.11
C GLU A 47 -26.44 -26.95 -19.22
N PHE A 48 -25.40 -26.32 -19.79
CA PHE A 48 -24.42 -25.58 -19.01
C PHE A 48 -25.06 -24.41 -18.26
N ARG A 49 -26.05 -23.74 -18.86
CA ARG A 49 -26.78 -22.64 -18.20
C ARG A 49 -27.44 -23.09 -16.88
N GLY A 50 -27.99 -24.30 -16.85
CA GLY A 50 -28.61 -24.87 -15.65
C GLY A 50 -27.58 -25.29 -14.59
N ARG A 51 -26.38 -25.69 -15.02
CA ARG A 51 -25.29 -26.13 -14.13
C ARG A 51 -24.41 -24.99 -13.61
N LEU A 52 -24.41 -23.83 -14.29
CA LEU A 52 -23.50 -22.73 -14.00
C LEU A 52 -23.76 -22.09 -12.62
N GLY A 53 -25.03 -21.92 -12.23
CA GLY A 53 -25.40 -21.28 -10.96
C GLY A 53 -24.62 -19.99 -10.70
N ASN A 54 -23.91 -19.94 -9.58
CA ASN A 54 -23.01 -18.85 -9.18
C ASN A 54 -21.51 -19.18 -9.33
N LEU A 55 -21.14 -20.21 -10.11
CA LEU A 55 -19.76 -20.69 -10.19
C LEU A 55 -18.79 -19.61 -10.73
N ASN A 56 -19.25 -18.74 -11.64
CA ASN A 56 -18.44 -17.61 -12.12
C ASN A 56 -18.13 -16.60 -11.01
N GLN A 57 -19.12 -16.32 -10.16
CA GLN A 57 -18.98 -15.43 -9.01
C GLN A 57 -17.99 -16.02 -7.99
N LEU A 58 -18.10 -17.33 -7.72
CA LEU A 58 -17.18 -18.04 -6.84
C LEU A 58 -15.74 -18.01 -7.36
N CYS A 59 -15.53 -18.14 -8.68
CA CYS A 59 -14.21 -17.97 -9.28
C CYS A 59 -13.64 -16.56 -9.06
N ALA A 60 -14.47 -15.51 -9.16
CA ALA A 60 -14.04 -14.13 -8.93
C ALA A 60 -13.67 -13.88 -7.46
N VAL A 61 -14.45 -14.39 -6.52
CA VAL A 61 -14.15 -14.35 -5.07
C VAL A 61 -12.86 -15.09 -4.78
N ALA A 62 -12.70 -16.30 -5.30
CA ALA A 62 -11.52 -17.13 -5.10
C ALA A 62 -10.23 -16.44 -5.58
N LEU A 63 -10.25 -15.86 -6.79
CA LEU A 63 -9.10 -15.12 -7.32
C LEU A 63 -8.78 -13.87 -6.48
N THR A 64 -9.81 -13.20 -5.98
CA THR A 64 -9.64 -12.04 -5.08
C THR A 64 -8.95 -12.48 -3.79
N LYS A 65 -9.36 -13.60 -3.20
CA LYS A 65 -8.75 -14.14 -1.98
C LYS A 65 -7.30 -14.52 -2.19
N ASP A 66 -6.99 -15.28 -3.23
CA ASP A 66 -5.62 -15.71 -3.52
C ASP A 66 -4.67 -14.51 -3.69
N LYS A 67 -5.10 -13.49 -4.45
CA LYS A 67 -4.33 -12.24 -4.62
C LYS A 67 -4.05 -11.55 -3.30
N ASN A 68 -5.07 -11.38 -2.46
CA ASN A 68 -4.94 -10.65 -1.21
C ASN A 68 -4.21 -11.48 -0.13
N ILE A 69 -4.29 -12.81 -0.16
CA ILE A 69 -3.46 -13.68 0.70
C ILE A 69 -1.98 -13.48 0.37
N MET A 70 -1.62 -13.50 -0.91
CA MET A 70 -0.23 -13.24 -1.34
C MET A 70 0.23 -11.84 -0.93
N GLU A 71 -0.58 -10.81 -1.19
CA GLU A 71 -0.23 -9.43 -0.85
C GLU A 71 -0.09 -9.21 0.67
N LYS A 72 -1.00 -9.81 1.46
CA LYS A 72 -0.90 -9.80 2.92
C LYS A 72 0.39 -10.46 3.40
N ALA A 73 0.77 -11.61 2.83
CA ALA A 73 2.00 -12.31 3.20
C ALA A 73 3.25 -11.44 2.92
N ILE A 74 3.30 -10.77 1.77
CA ILE A 74 4.39 -9.83 1.44
C ILE A 74 4.44 -8.66 2.43
N CYS A 75 3.29 -8.06 2.75
CA CYS A 75 3.24 -6.95 3.71
C CYS A 75 3.69 -7.39 5.11
N GLN A 76 3.34 -8.61 5.53
CA GLN A 76 3.78 -9.18 6.81
C GLN A 76 5.30 -9.42 6.84
N GLU A 77 5.87 -9.98 5.77
CA GLU A 77 7.32 -10.16 5.64
C GLU A 77 8.07 -8.82 5.73
N LEU A 78 7.51 -7.78 5.11
CA LEU A 78 8.09 -6.43 5.12
C LEU A 78 7.77 -5.61 6.38
N ILE A 79 7.03 -6.19 7.34
CA ILE A 79 6.54 -5.51 8.56
C ILE A 79 5.85 -4.18 8.18
N GLU A 80 4.93 -4.27 7.23
CA GLU A 80 4.18 -3.13 6.69
C GLU A 80 2.70 -3.20 7.11
N PRO A 81 2.35 -2.68 8.31
CA PRO A 81 0.99 -2.75 8.82
C PRO A 81 0.01 -1.85 8.05
N ILE A 82 0.45 -0.72 7.48
CA ILE A 82 -0.46 0.23 6.84
C ILE A 82 -0.91 -0.31 5.48
N ARG A 83 0.04 -0.81 4.68
CA ARG A 83 -0.27 -1.50 3.42
C ARG A 83 -0.97 -2.84 3.65
N GLY A 84 -0.53 -3.59 4.67
CA GLY A 84 -1.11 -4.90 5.00
C GLY A 84 -2.57 -4.84 5.45
N ALA A 85 -3.05 -3.69 5.92
CA ALA A 85 -4.45 -3.51 6.31
C ALA A 85 -5.42 -3.60 5.12
N ILE A 86 -4.99 -3.28 3.90
CA ILE A 86 -5.83 -3.33 2.69
C ILE A 86 -6.24 -4.78 2.37
N PRO A 87 -5.31 -5.71 2.12
CA PRO A 87 -5.68 -7.08 1.83
C PRO A 87 -6.37 -7.77 3.02
N GLU A 88 -6.07 -7.37 4.26
CA GLU A 88 -6.78 -7.87 5.44
C GLU A 88 -8.28 -7.52 5.40
N ARG A 89 -8.63 -6.24 5.19
CA ARG A 89 -10.03 -5.81 5.10
C ARG A 89 -10.75 -6.41 3.89
N ILE A 90 -10.07 -6.60 2.77
CA ILE A 90 -10.64 -7.26 1.59
C ILE A 90 -10.96 -8.73 1.91
N LEU A 91 -10.03 -9.46 2.55
CA LEU A 91 -10.22 -10.87 2.89
C LEU A 91 -11.37 -11.09 3.88
N GLU A 92 -11.56 -10.19 4.85
CA GLU A 92 -12.68 -10.24 5.81
C GLU A 92 -14.06 -10.11 5.13
N LYS A 93 -14.11 -9.46 3.97
CA LYS A 93 -15.37 -9.10 3.28
C LYS A 93 -15.64 -9.93 2.04
N ALA A 94 -14.61 -10.48 1.38
CA ALA A 94 -14.72 -11.08 0.04
C ALA A 94 -15.81 -12.16 -0.06
N ASP A 95 -15.94 -13.02 0.96
CA ASP A 95 -16.92 -14.12 0.97
C ASP A 95 -18.39 -13.65 1.13
N GLN A 96 -18.62 -12.35 1.44
CA GLN A 96 -19.96 -11.78 1.62
C GLN A 96 -20.60 -11.38 0.28
N PHE A 97 -19.83 -11.36 -0.81
CA PHE A 97 -20.29 -10.87 -2.11
C PHE A 97 -20.74 -12.00 -3.02
N THR A 98 -22.00 -11.93 -3.44
CA THR A 98 -22.59 -12.85 -4.43
C THR A 98 -22.63 -12.27 -5.84
N GLU A 99 -22.30 -10.99 -6.01
CA GLU A 99 -22.29 -10.30 -7.32
C GLU A 99 -20.90 -9.74 -7.61
N VAL A 100 -20.36 -10.06 -8.80
CA VAL A 100 -18.98 -9.71 -9.17
C VAL A 100 -18.75 -8.20 -9.16
N PHE A 101 -19.70 -7.40 -9.65
CA PHE A 101 -19.56 -5.94 -9.64
C PHE A 101 -19.51 -5.36 -8.23
N ASN A 102 -20.27 -5.93 -7.29
CA ASN A 102 -20.23 -5.48 -5.90
C ASN A 102 -18.90 -5.83 -5.23
N LEU A 103 -18.35 -7.03 -5.53
CA LEU A 103 -17.00 -7.41 -5.09
C LEU A 103 -15.94 -6.45 -5.63
N ILE A 104 -15.99 -6.11 -6.92
CA ILE A 104 -15.07 -5.16 -7.56
C ILE A 104 -15.16 -3.78 -6.88
N ASN A 105 -16.38 -3.29 -6.64
CA ASN A 105 -16.58 -2.00 -5.98
C ASN A 105 -15.99 -2.01 -4.56
N MET A 106 -16.25 -3.05 -3.77
CA MET A 106 -15.67 -3.18 -2.42
C MET A 106 -14.14 -3.20 -2.45
N VAL A 107 -13.52 -3.95 -3.35
CA VAL A 107 -12.06 -3.97 -3.51
C VAL A 107 -11.54 -2.58 -3.86
N ASN A 108 -12.20 -1.85 -4.76
CA ASN A 108 -11.81 -0.50 -5.14
C ASN A 108 -11.96 0.51 -3.98
N GLU A 109 -13.02 0.39 -3.18
CA GLU A 109 -13.25 1.20 -1.99
C GLU A 109 -12.13 0.99 -0.96
N GLU A 110 -11.79 -0.27 -0.65
CA GLU A 110 -10.72 -0.60 0.29
C GLU A 110 -9.34 -0.17 -0.21
N ASN A 111 -9.07 -0.32 -1.52
CA ASN A 111 -7.85 0.20 -2.13
C ASN A 111 -7.77 1.73 -2.05
N THR A 112 -8.87 2.43 -2.34
CA THR A 112 -8.91 3.91 -2.29
C THR A 112 -8.69 4.41 -0.88
N ARG A 113 -9.35 3.79 0.10
CA ARG A 113 -9.14 4.06 1.52
C ARG A 113 -7.69 3.79 1.92
N GLY A 114 -7.15 2.64 1.54
CA GLY A 114 -5.78 2.25 1.81
C GLY A 114 -4.75 3.22 1.23
N MET A 115 -4.96 3.68 0.00
CA MET A 115 -4.09 4.67 -0.63
C MET A 115 -4.07 6.00 0.11
N ARG A 116 -5.20 6.41 0.68
CA ARG A 116 -5.26 7.56 1.57
C ARG A 116 -4.45 7.30 2.85
N GLU A 117 -4.65 6.16 3.50
CA GLU A 117 -3.93 5.78 4.73
C GLU A 117 -2.40 5.76 4.49
N ILE A 118 -1.96 5.17 3.39
CA ILE A 118 -0.56 5.16 2.93
C ILE A 118 -0.03 6.58 2.70
N SER A 119 -0.77 7.43 2.00
CA SER A 119 -0.31 8.78 1.69
C SER A 119 -0.08 9.60 2.97
N LEU A 120 -1.00 9.48 3.94
CA LEU A 120 -0.90 10.15 5.23
C LEU A 120 0.29 9.65 6.06
N ASP A 121 0.56 8.34 6.02
CA ASP A 121 1.72 7.73 6.67
C ASP A 121 3.04 8.21 6.04
N GLU A 122 3.14 8.15 4.72
CA GLU A 122 4.35 8.53 3.98
C GLU A 122 4.66 10.02 4.02
N ALA A 123 3.65 10.89 4.20
CA ALA A 123 3.86 12.32 4.36
C ALA A 123 4.77 12.68 5.54
N ASN A 124 4.86 11.82 6.57
CA ASN A 124 5.81 12.02 7.68
C ASN A 124 7.28 11.94 7.25
N ARG A 125 7.57 11.42 6.04
CA ARG A 125 8.92 11.43 5.45
C ARG A 125 9.39 12.84 5.06
N VAL A 126 8.58 13.89 5.20
CA VAL A 126 9.05 15.29 5.12
C VAL A 126 10.27 15.53 6.03
N PHE A 127 10.34 14.83 7.17
CA PHE A 127 11.53 14.82 8.03
C PHE A 127 12.82 14.42 7.28
N HIS A 128 12.79 13.41 6.41
CA HIS A 128 13.98 12.98 5.66
C HIS A 128 14.52 14.09 4.75
N TYR A 129 13.63 14.85 4.12
CA TYR A 129 14.02 16.01 3.31
C TYR A 129 14.60 17.13 4.20
N CYS A 130 13.97 17.38 5.34
CA CYS A 130 14.40 18.39 6.29
C CYS A 130 15.74 18.06 6.96
N TRP A 131 16.16 16.80 7.00
CA TRP A 131 17.47 16.42 7.57
C TRP A 131 18.63 17.18 6.92
N MET A 132 18.66 17.29 5.58
CA MET A 132 19.67 18.09 4.89
C MET A 132 19.63 19.57 5.30
N LEU A 133 18.44 20.09 5.64
CA LEU A 133 18.31 21.47 6.11
C LEU A 133 18.85 21.63 7.54
N LEU A 134 18.70 20.63 8.40
CA LEU A 134 19.33 20.59 9.73
C LEU A 134 20.85 20.66 9.63
N ASP A 135 21.45 19.87 8.74
CA ASP A 135 22.90 19.90 8.50
C ASP A 135 23.38 21.29 8.05
N ARG A 136 22.59 21.97 7.20
CA ARG A 136 22.88 23.35 6.79
C ARG A 136 22.78 24.33 7.96
N ILE A 137 21.75 24.20 8.80
CA ILE A 137 21.59 25.04 9.98
C ILE A 137 22.81 24.90 10.89
N GLU A 138 23.25 23.68 11.17
CA GLU A 138 24.44 23.39 11.97
C GLU A 138 25.69 24.03 11.34
N ALA A 139 25.95 23.75 10.05
CA ALA A 139 27.10 24.27 9.34
C ALA A 139 27.17 25.81 9.33
N TYR A 140 26.04 26.50 9.13
CA TYR A 140 26.01 27.97 9.14
C TYR A 140 26.04 28.56 10.55
N SER A 141 25.46 27.88 11.54
CA SER A 141 25.45 28.38 12.93
C SER A 141 26.83 28.30 13.58
N GLU A 142 27.63 27.29 13.20
CA GLU A 142 28.96 27.03 13.76
C GLU A 142 30.10 27.53 12.86
N ALA A 143 29.78 28.19 11.75
CA ALA A 143 30.77 28.66 10.78
C ALA A 143 31.77 29.66 11.40
N VAL A 144 33.05 29.28 11.40
CA VAL A 144 34.15 30.17 11.81
C VAL A 144 34.57 31.02 10.61
N VAL A 145 33.98 32.22 10.50
CA VAL A 145 34.22 33.17 9.40
C VAL A 145 34.63 34.56 9.94
N PRO A 146 35.27 35.41 9.11
CA PRO A 146 35.54 36.80 9.48
C PRO A 146 34.28 37.53 9.94
N SER A 147 34.41 38.48 10.87
CA SER A 147 33.29 39.18 11.51
C SER A 147 32.31 39.82 10.51
N SER A 148 32.81 40.25 9.35
CA SER A 148 32.00 40.81 8.25
C SER A 148 30.94 39.83 7.71
N TYR A 149 31.18 38.52 7.80
CA TYR A 149 30.30 37.48 7.26
C TYR A 149 29.44 36.79 8.32
N GLN A 150 29.71 36.99 9.62
CA GLN A 150 28.98 36.31 10.70
C GLN A 150 27.48 36.56 10.66
N THR A 151 27.07 37.79 10.34
CA THR A 151 25.65 38.15 10.20
C THR A 151 24.98 37.36 9.07
N ASP A 152 25.68 37.18 7.94
CA ASP A 152 25.13 36.47 6.79
C ASP A 152 24.99 34.97 7.08
N MET A 153 25.96 34.37 7.77
CA MET A 153 25.85 32.97 8.21
C MET A 153 24.65 32.75 9.13
N LYS A 154 24.42 33.64 10.11
CA LYS A 154 23.24 33.58 10.98
C LYS A 154 21.93 33.73 10.20
N LYS A 155 21.88 34.61 9.20
CA LYS A 155 20.71 34.75 8.31
C LYS A 155 20.46 33.48 7.50
N SER A 156 21.51 32.84 6.99
CA SER A 156 21.39 31.56 6.27
C SER A 156 20.85 30.44 7.16
N ALA A 157 21.36 30.31 8.39
CA ALA A 157 20.82 29.35 9.35
C ALA A 157 19.33 29.61 9.64
N GLN A 158 18.96 30.86 9.89
CA GLN A 158 17.56 31.24 10.11
C GLN A 158 16.67 30.93 8.90
N TYR A 159 17.13 31.21 7.68
CA TYR A 159 16.40 30.89 6.45
C TYR A 159 16.05 29.40 6.35
N PHE A 160 17.00 28.50 6.65
CA PHE A 160 16.73 27.07 6.61
C PHE A 160 15.80 26.63 7.74
N ALA A 161 15.91 27.22 8.94
CA ALA A 161 14.98 26.95 10.03
C ALA A 161 13.54 27.35 9.67
N ASP A 162 13.36 28.51 9.03
CA ASP A 162 12.05 28.96 8.57
C ASP A 162 11.52 28.09 7.42
N ARG A 163 12.40 27.61 6.53
CA ARG A 163 11.99 26.68 5.45
C ARG A 163 11.51 25.34 6.00
N ILE A 164 12.11 24.82 7.07
CA ILE A 164 11.60 23.61 7.75
C ILE A 164 10.15 23.83 8.22
N LYS A 165 9.88 24.93 8.92
CA LYS A 165 8.52 25.26 9.41
C LYS A 165 7.53 25.40 8.26
N GLU A 166 7.95 26.02 7.17
CA GLU A 166 7.14 26.18 5.98
C GLU A 166 6.80 24.84 5.32
N LEU A 167 7.78 23.95 5.15
CA LEU A 167 7.57 22.61 4.58
C LEU A 167 6.60 21.75 5.40
N ILE A 168 6.71 21.83 6.73
CA ILE A 168 5.78 21.15 7.64
C ILE A 168 4.37 21.70 7.42
N ARG A 169 4.21 23.03 7.42
CA ARG A 169 2.92 23.68 7.19
C ARG A 169 2.33 23.34 5.83
N GLU A 170 3.12 23.39 4.77
CA GLU A 170 2.72 23.01 3.40
C GLU A 170 2.23 21.54 3.37
N THR A 171 2.99 20.64 4.00
CA THR A 171 2.67 19.22 4.09
C THR A 171 1.38 18.99 4.89
N GLU A 172 1.23 19.63 6.05
CA GLU A 172 0.00 19.57 6.85
C GLU A 172 -1.21 20.07 6.07
N GLN A 173 -1.10 21.21 5.38
CA GLN A 173 -2.19 21.75 4.57
C GLN A 173 -2.62 20.80 3.46
N GLN A 174 -1.67 20.16 2.78
CA GLN A 174 -1.95 19.17 1.74
C GLN A 174 -2.61 17.93 2.32
N MET A 175 -2.06 17.38 3.42
CA MET A 175 -2.59 16.17 4.04
C MET A 175 -3.95 16.40 4.70
N GLN A 176 -4.24 17.61 5.16
CA GLN A 176 -5.55 17.98 5.70
C GLN A 176 -6.66 18.01 4.65
N MET A 177 -6.32 18.05 3.35
CA MET A 177 -7.30 17.82 2.27
C MET A 177 -7.76 16.36 2.21
N LEU A 178 -6.91 15.44 2.67
CA LEU A 178 -7.24 14.02 2.78
C LEU A 178 -7.87 13.73 4.14
N ASP A 179 -7.24 14.18 5.23
CA ASP A 179 -7.72 13.99 6.60
C ASP A 179 -7.55 15.27 7.43
N PRO A 180 -8.63 16.00 7.74
CA PRO A 180 -8.57 17.26 8.47
C PRO A 180 -7.94 17.18 9.87
N ALA A 181 -7.89 15.99 10.47
CA ALA A 181 -7.28 15.78 11.78
C ALA A 181 -5.78 15.44 11.70
N TRP A 182 -5.24 15.24 10.49
CA TRP A 182 -3.85 14.86 10.33
C TRP A 182 -2.89 15.94 10.81
N LYS A 183 -1.87 15.49 11.53
CA LYS A 183 -0.76 16.28 12.02
C LYS A 183 0.55 15.55 11.79
N HIS A 184 1.58 16.31 11.44
CA HIS A 184 2.88 15.74 11.20
C HIS A 184 3.44 15.13 12.49
N ASN A 185 3.82 13.86 12.43
CA ASN A 185 4.49 13.16 13.52
C ASN A 185 5.84 12.59 13.01
N PRO A 186 6.96 13.26 13.30
CA PRO A 186 8.27 12.78 12.86
C PRO A 186 8.69 11.48 13.56
N ASP A 187 8.11 11.08 14.70
CA ASP A 187 8.50 9.82 15.35
C ASP A 187 8.10 8.58 14.54
N VAL A 188 7.12 8.70 13.65
CA VAL A 188 6.68 7.62 12.74
C VAL A 188 7.84 7.08 11.90
N VAL A 189 8.85 7.91 11.60
CA VAL A 189 10.01 7.48 10.80
C VAL A 189 10.88 6.42 11.49
N LYS A 190 10.71 6.24 12.81
CA LYS A 190 11.38 5.20 13.60
C LYS A 190 10.72 3.84 13.46
N GLU A 191 9.49 3.79 12.97
CA GLU A 191 8.82 2.52 12.69
C GLU A 191 9.53 1.78 11.55
N PHE A 192 9.61 0.45 11.64
CA PHE A 192 10.43 -0.40 10.76
C PHE A 192 10.30 -0.07 9.26
N ARG A 193 9.05 0.14 8.78
CA ARG A 193 8.74 0.43 7.37
C ARG A 193 9.38 1.72 6.83
N HIS A 194 9.58 2.72 7.68
CA HIS A 194 10.26 3.98 7.34
C HIS A 194 11.74 3.90 7.66
N ARG A 195 12.07 3.28 8.80
CA ARG A 195 13.43 3.14 9.30
C ARG A 195 14.37 2.46 8.29
N ARG A 196 13.88 1.49 7.53
CA ARG A 196 14.63 0.81 6.45
C ARG A 196 15.10 1.73 5.32
N LEU A 197 14.52 2.93 5.20
CA LEU A 197 14.89 3.94 4.21
C LEU A 197 16.01 4.86 4.70
N LEU A 198 16.37 4.77 5.98
CA LEU A 198 17.43 5.56 6.60
C LEU A 198 18.67 4.69 6.80
N PRO A 199 19.81 4.96 6.13
CA PRO A 199 21.04 4.19 6.32
C PRO A 199 21.83 4.60 7.57
N TYR A 200 21.24 5.38 8.48
CA TYR A 200 21.88 5.91 9.68
C TYR A 200 21.63 5.02 10.90
N LYS A 201 22.38 5.23 11.98
CA LYS A 201 22.13 4.55 13.26
C LYS A 201 20.95 5.18 14.00
N ASP A 202 20.30 4.42 14.88
CA ASP A 202 19.10 4.87 15.61
C ASP A 202 19.40 6.11 16.47
N GLU A 203 20.58 6.16 17.10
CA GLU A 203 20.98 7.29 17.94
C GLU A 203 21.09 8.59 17.13
N GLN A 204 21.56 8.50 15.87
CA GLN A 204 21.65 9.65 14.97
C GLN A 204 20.27 10.12 14.51
N ILE A 205 19.35 9.18 14.29
CA ILE A 205 17.97 9.49 13.92
C ILE A 205 17.27 10.21 15.08
N ASP A 206 17.42 9.72 16.31
CA ASP A 206 16.83 10.33 17.50
C ASP A 206 17.38 11.75 17.75
N GLU A 207 18.70 11.95 17.59
CA GLU A 207 19.31 13.29 17.70
C GLU A 207 18.71 14.27 16.68
N GLN A 208 18.57 13.84 15.44
CA GLN A 208 18.07 14.68 14.35
C GLN A 208 16.57 14.95 14.47
N ILE A 209 15.78 13.98 14.93
CA ILE A 209 14.37 14.19 15.29
C ILE A 209 14.28 15.23 16.41
N LEU A 210 15.12 15.19 17.43
CA LEU A 210 15.09 16.17 18.52
C LEU A 210 15.45 17.58 18.04
N LYS A 211 16.50 17.73 17.22
CA LYS A 211 16.87 19.01 16.58
C LYS A 211 15.71 19.54 15.73
N TYR A 212 15.13 18.67 14.91
CA TYR A 212 14.00 18.99 14.05
C TYR A 212 12.78 19.48 14.82
N LYS A 213 12.34 18.72 15.84
CA LYS A 213 11.22 19.08 16.72
C LYS A 213 11.45 20.42 17.41
N THR A 214 12.67 20.68 17.87
CA THR A 214 13.05 21.96 18.50
C THR A 214 12.87 23.13 17.52
N ILE A 215 13.34 23.00 16.28
CA ILE A 215 13.21 24.04 15.25
C ILE A 215 11.75 24.21 14.81
N ALA A 216 11.04 23.10 14.63
CA ALA A 216 9.65 23.05 14.16
C ALA A 216 8.63 23.45 15.24
N ASN A 217 9.02 23.41 16.52
CA ASN A 217 8.16 23.61 17.68
C ASN A 217 6.97 22.62 17.73
N ILE A 218 7.27 21.31 17.57
CA ILE A 218 6.32 20.18 17.60
C ILE A 218 6.81 19.04 18.50
#